data_AF-A0A7K0VEP5-F1
#
_entry.id   AF-A0A7K0VEP5-F1
#
_cell.length_a   1.000
_cell.length_b   1.000
_cell.length_c   1.000
_cell.angle_alpha   90.00
_cell.angle_beta   90.00
_cell.angle_gamma   90.00
#
_symmetry.space_group_name_H-M   'P 1'
#
loop_
_entity.id
_entity.type
_entity.pdbx_description
1 polymer ?
#
loop_
_entity_poly.entity_id
_entity_poly.type
_entity_poly.pdbx_seq_one_letter_code
_entity_poly.pdbx_strand_id
1 'polypeptide(L)'
;MREHLKLVTLGAAKIQVTTVAWIPSIRGAVVVTLCISWCIYTGITPYAIPLAVGALFVGLADVDQVFGQRWRTMLTATFWVTISALLGGLASNFGVFQVLLVAVVGAICGYVGVAGRRSALIGLLSVVAYVIFSGAPENNLTALLTGSLVAIGGLIQTAATVVPTAIRAPRVFRVPHQSDHNFRKLRENLNTKNDFFRHGARLALALAIAMSAFLYLGWPHGYWIPMTVAWISLPDQNGTATRVIARVAGS
;
A
#
# COMPACT_ATOMS: atom_id res chain seq x y z
N MET A 1 26.05 16.72 0.14
CA MET A 1 25.73 16.93 -1.29
C MET A 1 24.39 17.67 -1.32
N ARG A 2 24.41 18.98 -1.61
CA ARG A 2 23.27 19.90 -1.50
C ARG A 2 22.38 19.77 -2.73
N GLU A 3 21.13 19.33 -2.57
CA GLU A 3 20.13 19.48 -3.63
C GLU A 3 19.71 20.95 -3.72
N HIS A 4 19.84 21.53 -4.92
CA HIS A 4 19.48 22.91 -5.21
C HIS A 4 17.95 23.09 -5.21
N LEU A 5 17.40 23.44 -4.05
CA LEU A 5 16.03 23.89 -3.87
C LEU A 5 15.79 25.21 -4.63
N LYS A 6 15.02 25.16 -5.72
CA LYS A 6 14.52 26.37 -6.40
C LYS A 6 13.25 26.83 -5.70
N LEU A 7 13.36 27.83 -4.84
CA LEU A 7 12.21 28.58 -4.34
C LEU A 7 11.80 29.57 -5.44
N VAL A 8 10.65 29.33 -6.07
CA VAL A 8 10.05 30.30 -6.98
C VAL A 8 9.14 31.19 -6.14
N THR A 9 9.53 32.45 -5.98
CA THR A 9 8.72 33.48 -5.31
C THR A 9 7.78 34.11 -6.34
N LEU A 10 6.50 33.75 -6.29
CA LEU A 10 5.42 34.48 -6.97
C LEU A 10 4.73 35.36 -5.92
N GLY A 11 5.15 36.62 -5.80
CA GLY A 11 4.68 37.52 -4.75
C GLY A 11 5.07 37.07 -3.34
N ALA A 12 4.15 37.19 -2.36
CA ALA A 12 4.37 36.79 -0.97
C ALA A 12 4.36 35.26 -0.73
N ALA A 13 4.00 34.46 -1.74
CA ALA A 13 3.95 33.02 -1.64
C ALA A 13 5.24 32.39 -2.17
N LYS A 14 6.00 31.73 -1.28
CA LYS A 14 7.11 30.85 -1.66
C LYS A 14 6.51 29.52 -2.16
N ILE A 15 6.53 29.31 -3.47
CA ILE A 15 6.13 28.03 -4.06
C ILE A 15 7.36 27.13 -4.07
N GLN A 16 7.33 26.08 -3.24
CA GLN A 16 8.30 25.00 -3.27
C GLN A 16 8.02 24.14 -4.51
N VAL A 17 8.74 24.39 -5.60
CA VAL A 17 8.67 23.54 -6.79
C VAL A 17 9.49 22.30 -6.50
N THR A 18 8.82 21.22 -6.08
CA THR A 18 9.45 19.91 -5.89
C THR A 18 9.96 19.41 -7.24
N THR A 19 11.28 19.29 -7.38
CA THR A 19 11.88 18.60 -8.53
C THR A 19 11.44 17.14 -8.48
N VAL A 20 10.53 16.76 -9.38
CA VAL A 20 10.03 15.40 -9.48
C VAL A 20 11.20 14.47 -9.81
N ALA A 21 11.53 13.56 -8.89
CA ALA A 21 12.49 12.51 -9.17
C ALA A 21 11.81 11.47 -10.06
N TRP A 22 12.01 11.54 -11.37
CA TRP A 22 11.37 10.63 -12.34
C TRP A 22 11.93 9.21 -12.33
N ILE A 23 13.18 9.05 -11.91
CA ILE A 23 13.94 7.79 -11.99
C ILE A 23 13.25 6.63 -11.22
N PRO A 24 12.79 6.79 -9.96
CA PRO A 24 12.13 5.71 -9.23
C PRO A 24 10.83 5.25 -9.90
N SER A 25 10.02 6.17 -10.42
CA SER A 25 8.75 5.86 -11.08
C SER A 25 8.96 5.13 -12.40
N ILE A 26 9.93 5.58 -13.22
CA ILE A 26 10.29 4.92 -14.48
C ILE A 26 10.78 3.49 -14.21
N ARG A 27 11.65 3.31 -13.21
CA ARG A 27 12.14 1.98 -12.82
C ARG A 27 10.99 1.04 -12.43
N GLY A 28 10.05 1.52 -11.61
CA GLY A 28 8.87 0.72 -11.24
C GLY A 28 8.01 0.33 -12.44
N ALA A 29 7.76 1.29 -13.35
CA ALA A 29 7.01 1.02 -14.57
C ALA A 29 7.71 -0.03 -15.45
N VAL A 30 9.03 0.09 -15.65
CA VAL A 30 9.81 -0.88 -16.43
C VAL A 30 9.75 -2.27 -15.83
N VAL A 31 9.90 -2.41 -14.50
CA VAL A 31 9.85 -3.72 -13.84
C VAL A 31 8.48 -4.36 -14.00
N VAL A 32 7.40 -3.61 -13.77
CA VAL A 32 6.03 -4.13 -13.92
C VAL A 32 5.76 -4.55 -15.36
N THR A 33 6.15 -3.72 -16.34
CA THR A 33 6.01 -4.05 -17.76
C THR A 33 6.78 -5.32 -18.12
N LEU A 34 8.04 -5.46 -17.69
CA LEU A 34 8.84 -6.67 -17.95
C LEU A 34 8.22 -7.92 -17.33
N CYS A 35 7.68 -7.83 -16.11
CA CYS A 35 6.98 -8.93 -15.46
C CYS A 35 5.77 -9.40 -16.28
N ILE A 36 4.94 -8.45 -16.72
CA ILE A 36 3.75 -8.74 -17.52
C ILE A 36 4.15 -9.30 -18.89
N SER A 37 5.11 -8.67 -19.57
CA SER A 37 5.61 -9.12 -20.88
C SER A 37 6.17 -10.55 -20.81
N TRP A 38 6.89 -10.90 -19.75
CA TRP A 38 7.42 -12.25 -19.55
C TRP A 38 6.30 -13.29 -19.40
N CYS A 39 5.26 -12.99 -18.62
CA CYS A 39 4.11 -13.89 -18.45
C CYS A 39 3.34 -14.09 -19.76
N ILE A 40 3.16 -13.04 -20.57
CA ILE A 40 2.50 -13.15 -21.87
C ILE A 40 3.34 -13.99 -22.84
N TYR A 41 4.66 -13.75 -22.89
CA TYR A 41 5.55 -14.50 -23.77
C TYR A 41 5.60 -16.00 -23.46
N THR A 42 5.55 -16.36 -22.18
CA THR A 42 5.57 -17.75 -21.72
C THR A 42 4.20 -18.45 -21.81
N GLY A 43 3.13 -17.72 -22.14
CA GLY A 43 1.76 -18.25 -22.19
C GLY A 43 1.11 -18.44 -20.80
N ILE A 44 1.72 -17.88 -19.74
CA ILE A 44 1.32 -18.06 -18.34
C ILE A 44 0.46 -16.84 -17.90
N THR A 45 -0.55 -16.49 -18.70
CA THR A 45 -1.33 -15.24 -18.59
C THR A 45 -2.10 -15.05 -17.26
N PRO A 46 -2.76 -16.08 -16.68
CA PRO A 46 -3.53 -15.90 -15.43
C PRO A 46 -2.67 -15.41 -14.25
N TYR A 47 -1.38 -15.71 -14.28
CA TYR A 47 -0.44 -15.43 -13.21
C TYR A 47 0.25 -14.06 -13.36
N ALA A 48 0.01 -13.35 -14.46
CA ALA A 48 0.58 -12.04 -14.72
C ALA A 48 0.09 -10.99 -13.70
N ILE A 49 -1.19 -11.06 -13.30
CA ILE A 49 -1.79 -10.11 -12.35
C ILE A 49 -1.16 -10.25 -10.95
N PRO A 50 -1.09 -11.45 -10.33
CA PRO A 50 -0.38 -11.65 -9.06
C PRO A 50 1.04 -11.08 -9.06
N LEU A 51 1.82 -11.43 -10.08
CA LEU A 51 3.21 -10.99 -10.21
C LEU A 51 3.31 -9.46 -10.33
N ALA A 52 2.50 -8.85 -11.19
CA ALA A 52 2.48 -7.41 -11.44
C ALA A 52 2.01 -6.61 -10.24
N VAL A 53 0.96 -7.06 -9.54
CA VAL A 53 0.43 -6.40 -8.33
C VAL A 53 1.49 -6.39 -7.23
N GLY A 54 2.20 -7.51 -7.03
CA GLY A 54 3.32 -7.59 -6.08
C GLY A 54 4.41 -6.57 -6.40
N ALA A 55 4.85 -6.50 -7.66
CA ALA A 55 5.88 -5.56 -8.09
C ALA A 55 5.42 -4.09 -7.96
N LEU A 56 4.19 -3.80 -8.41
CA LEU A 56 3.63 -2.45 -8.41
C LEU A 56 3.44 -1.90 -7.00
N PHE A 57 2.82 -2.68 -6.10
CA PHE A 57 2.48 -2.22 -4.75
C PHE A 57 3.74 -2.02 -3.91
N VAL A 58 4.70 -2.93 -4.03
CA VAL A 58 5.99 -2.77 -3.36
C VAL A 58 6.79 -1.59 -3.93
N GLY A 59 6.62 -1.28 -5.22
CA GLY A 59 7.16 -0.07 -5.83
C GLY A 59 6.53 1.22 -5.31
N LEU A 60 5.19 1.23 -5.13
CA LEU A 60 4.45 2.35 -4.54
C LEU A 60 4.82 2.59 -3.06
N ALA A 61 5.26 1.56 -2.34
CA ALA A 61 5.73 1.68 -0.97
C ALA A 61 7.15 2.32 -0.83
N ASP A 62 7.89 2.50 -1.93
CA ASP A 62 9.23 3.12 -1.96
C ASP A 62 9.21 4.67 -1.99
N VAL A 63 8.02 5.30 -1.96
CA VAL A 63 7.89 6.77 -2.05
C VAL A 63 8.57 7.47 -0.86
N ASP A 64 9.40 8.48 -1.14
CA ASP A 64 10.08 9.38 -0.18
C ASP A 64 11.02 8.70 0.84
N GLN A 65 11.73 7.66 0.41
CA GLN A 65 12.60 6.88 1.28
C GLN A 65 14.07 7.35 1.26
N VAL A 66 14.71 7.36 2.43
CA VAL A 66 16.16 7.48 2.57
C VAL A 66 16.79 6.10 2.32
N PHE A 67 17.84 6.01 1.50
CA PHE A 67 18.37 4.75 0.94
C PHE A 67 18.56 3.59 1.93
N GLY A 68 19.09 3.83 3.13
CA GLY A 68 19.34 2.77 4.13
C GLY A 68 18.07 2.12 4.70
N GLN A 69 16.90 2.77 4.60
CA GLN A 69 15.63 2.27 5.10
C GLN A 69 14.77 1.57 4.02
N ARG A 70 15.04 1.85 2.73
CA ARG A 70 14.25 1.38 1.56
C ARG A 70 14.02 -0.11 1.56
N TRP A 71 15.09 -0.89 1.66
CA TRP A 71 15.00 -2.35 1.56
C TRP A 71 14.12 -2.93 2.67
N ARG A 72 14.20 -2.41 3.90
CA ARG A 72 13.39 -2.89 5.02
C ARG A 72 11.92 -2.60 4.81
N THR A 73 11.59 -1.38 4.38
CA THR A 73 10.21 -0.99 4.15
C THR A 73 9.59 -1.73 2.97
N MET A 74 10.36 -1.96 1.91
CA MET A 74 9.90 -2.74 0.76
C MET A 74 9.69 -4.20 1.15
N LEU A 75 10.56 -4.80 1.96
CA LEU A 75 10.34 -6.16 2.50
C LEU A 75 9.11 -6.23 3.42
N THR A 76 8.91 -5.24 4.29
CA THR A 76 7.69 -5.20 5.11
C THR A 76 6.44 -5.05 4.25
N ALA A 77 6.49 -4.25 3.18
CA ALA A 77 5.40 -4.11 2.24
C ALA A 77 5.13 -5.42 1.49
N THR A 78 6.17 -6.08 0.98
CA THR A 78 6.05 -7.40 0.33
C THR A 78 5.38 -8.39 1.26
N PHE A 79 5.85 -8.50 2.51
CA PHE A 79 5.28 -9.42 3.50
C PHE A 79 3.79 -9.17 3.74
N TRP A 80 3.39 -7.93 3.99
CA TRP A 80 1.99 -7.59 4.29
C TRP A 80 1.08 -7.71 3.06
N VAL A 81 1.54 -7.29 1.88
CA VAL A 81 0.80 -7.42 0.62
C VAL A 81 0.63 -8.90 0.25
N THR A 82 1.67 -9.73 0.40
CA THR A 82 1.61 -11.18 0.18
C THR A 82 0.62 -11.86 1.12
N ILE A 83 0.69 -11.59 2.42
CA ILE A 83 -0.26 -12.16 3.39
C ILE A 83 -1.69 -11.76 3.04
N SER A 84 -1.91 -10.51 2.67
CA SER A 84 -3.24 -10.01 2.33
C SER A 84 -3.77 -10.65 1.04
N ALA A 85 -2.92 -10.84 0.03
CA ALA A 85 -3.28 -11.55 -1.19
C ALA A 85 -3.62 -13.03 -0.93
N LEU A 86 -2.83 -13.71 -0.09
CA LEU A 86 -3.10 -15.10 0.34
C LEU A 86 -4.44 -15.21 1.07
N LEU A 87 -4.69 -14.33 2.04
CA LEU A 87 -5.96 -14.30 2.76
C LEU A 87 -7.13 -13.99 1.83
N GLY A 88 -6.94 -13.11 0.84
CA GLY A 88 -7.96 -12.81 -0.17
C GLY A 88 -8.32 -14.05 -0.99
N GLY A 89 -7.31 -14.72 -1.56
CA GLY A 89 -7.53 -15.94 -2.35
C GLY A 89 -8.15 -17.08 -1.54
N LEU A 90 -7.69 -17.31 -0.31
CA LEU A 90 -8.26 -18.35 0.57
C LEU A 90 -9.68 -18.05 1.03
N ALA A 91 -10.01 -16.77 1.24
CA ALA A 91 -11.34 -16.34 1.69
C ALA A 91 -12.38 -16.33 0.55
N SER A 92 -11.95 -16.35 -0.71
CA SER A 92 -12.81 -16.20 -1.90
C SER A 92 -13.96 -17.23 -1.98
N ASN A 93 -13.78 -18.42 -1.40
CA ASN A 93 -14.80 -19.48 -1.40
C ASN A 93 -15.84 -19.35 -0.28
N PHE A 94 -15.59 -18.50 0.71
CA PHE A 94 -16.38 -18.42 1.94
C PHE A 94 -16.99 -17.01 2.08
N GLY A 95 -18.18 -16.78 1.49
CA GLY A 95 -18.76 -15.44 1.37
C GLY A 95 -18.83 -14.63 2.68
N VAL A 96 -19.32 -15.21 3.78
CA VAL A 96 -19.37 -14.50 5.08
C VAL A 96 -17.97 -14.28 5.66
N PHE A 97 -17.09 -15.27 5.51
CA PHE A 97 -15.72 -15.19 6.02
C PHE A 97 -14.91 -14.12 5.28
N GLN A 98 -15.18 -13.91 3.98
CA GLN A 98 -14.58 -12.88 3.16
C GLN A 98 -14.90 -11.46 3.65
N VAL A 99 -16.14 -11.21 4.09
CA VAL A 99 -16.56 -9.92 4.67
C VAL A 99 -15.93 -9.72 6.05
N LEU A 100 -15.88 -10.77 6.87
CA LEU A 100 -15.26 -10.69 8.19
C LEU A 100 -13.75 -10.40 8.08
N LEU A 101 -13.05 -11.09 7.18
CA LEU A 101 -11.62 -10.88 6.97
C LEU A 101 -11.30 -9.50 6.39
N VAL A 102 -12.09 -8.97 5.45
CA VAL A 102 -11.84 -7.60 4.95
C VAL A 102 -12.02 -6.56 6.06
N ALA A 103 -12.98 -6.78 6.97
CA ALA A 103 -13.18 -5.90 8.12
C ALA A 103 -11.96 -5.97 9.07
N VAL A 104 -11.44 -7.16 9.34
CA VAL A 104 -10.25 -7.35 10.18
C VAL A 104 -9.01 -6.73 9.53
N VAL A 105 -8.74 -7.02 8.26
CA VAL A 105 -7.60 -6.45 7.51
C VAL A 105 -7.73 -4.94 7.40
N GLY A 106 -8.94 -4.41 7.17
CA GLY A 106 -9.24 -2.99 7.17
C GLY A 106 -9.00 -2.31 8.52
N ALA A 107 -9.40 -2.95 9.62
CA ALA A 107 -9.16 -2.46 10.97
C ALA A 107 -7.65 -2.42 11.30
N ILE A 108 -6.93 -3.49 10.98
CA ILE A 108 -5.48 -3.58 11.16
C ILE A 108 -4.78 -2.49 10.34
N CYS A 109 -5.14 -2.32 9.07
CA CYS A 109 -4.63 -1.25 8.21
C CYS A 109 -4.88 0.14 8.80
N GLY A 110 -6.13 0.43 9.19
CA GLY A 110 -6.50 1.72 9.78
C GLY A 110 -5.72 2.03 11.06
N TYR A 111 -5.42 1.00 11.85
CA TYR A 111 -4.60 1.13 13.05
C TYR A 111 -3.11 1.31 12.75
N VAL A 112 -2.55 0.51 11.85
CA VAL A 112 -1.15 0.61 11.41
C VAL A 112 -0.88 1.97 10.76
N GLY A 113 -1.87 2.59 10.12
CA GLY A 113 -1.77 3.94 9.57
C GLY A 113 -1.47 5.05 10.58
N VAL A 114 -1.70 4.81 11.88
CA VAL A 114 -1.38 5.75 12.97
C VAL A 114 0.13 5.91 13.15
N ALA A 115 0.93 4.88 12.83
CA ALA A 115 2.38 4.94 12.95
C ALA A 115 3.03 5.90 11.92
N GLY A 116 2.26 6.40 10.95
CA GLY A 116 2.65 7.45 10.03
C GLY A 116 2.12 7.25 8.61
N ARG A 117 2.36 8.24 7.74
CA ARG A 117 1.93 8.20 6.32
C ARG A 117 2.39 6.94 5.58
N ARG A 118 3.59 6.44 5.90
CA ARG A 118 4.18 5.26 5.24
C ARG A 118 3.45 3.97 5.58
N SER A 119 3.19 3.75 6.86
CA SER A 119 2.49 2.56 7.31
C SER A 119 1.01 2.58 6.88
N ALA A 120 0.42 3.78 6.75
CA ALA A 120 -0.91 3.94 6.15
C ALA A 120 -0.95 3.52 4.69
N LEU A 121 0.04 3.90 3.88
CA LEU A 121 0.15 3.47 2.48
C LEU A 121 0.34 1.96 2.37
N ILE A 122 1.21 1.35 3.18
CA ILE A 122 1.41 -0.11 3.17
C ILE A 122 0.10 -0.82 3.56
N GLY A 123 -0.56 -0.36 4.62
CA GLY A 123 -1.85 -0.91 5.03
C GLY A 123 -2.90 -0.81 3.92
N LEU A 124 -2.99 0.35 3.24
CA LEU A 124 -3.91 0.55 2.13
C LEU A 124 -3.63 -0.44 0.99
N LEU A 125 -2.38 -0.54 0.56
CA LEU A 125 -1.98 -1.45 -0.52
C LEU A 125 -2.26 -2.92 -0.16
N SER A 126 -2.09 -3.29 1.11
CA SER A 126 -2.46 -4.60 1.63
C SER A 126 -3.97 -4.87 1.58
N VAL A 127 -4.79 -3.93 2.04
CA VAL A 127 -6.27 -4.02 1.92
C VAL A 127 -6.68 -4.14 0.45
N VAL A 128 -6.11 -3.31 -0.41
CA VAL A 128 -6.41 -3.33 -1.84
C VAL A 128 -6.02 -4.68 -2.45
N ALA A 129 -4.86 -5.24 -2.08
CA ALA A 129 -4.44 -6.56 -2.54
C ALA A 129 -5.42 -7.67 -2.10
N TYR A 130 -5.86 -7.66 -0.84
CA TYR A 130 -6.90 -8.58 -0.37
C TYR A 130 -8.16 -8.48 -1.22
N VAL A 131 -8.64 -7.26 -1.47
CA VAL A 131 -9.86 -7.03 -2.26
C VAL A 131 -9.72 -7.58 -3.68
N ILE A 132 -8.59 -7.31 -4.35
CA ILE A 132 -8.31 -7.82 -5.71
C ILE A 132 -8.42 -9.34 -5.75
N PHE A 133 -7.70 -10.05 -4.87
CA PHE A 133 -7.59 -11.51 -4.93
C PHE A 133 -8.75 -12.25 -4.26
N SER A 134 -9.58 -11.56 -3.48
CA SER A 134 -10.81 -12.14 -2.95
C SER A 134 -11.96 -12.14 -3.96
N GLY A 135 -11.92 -11.27 -4.98
CA GLY A 135 -13.01 -11.07 -5.93
C GLY A 135 -13.21 -12.20 -6.95
N ALA A 136 -12.31 -13.18 -7.00
CA ALA A 136 -12.39 -14.34 -7.89
C ALA A 136 -12.30 -15.63 -7.06
N PRO A 137 -13.25 -16.57 -7.18
CA PRO A 137 -13.17 -17.87 -6.52
C PRO A 137 -11.95 -18.65 -7.03
N GLU A 138 -11.01 -18.92 -6.13
CA GLU A 138 -9.76 -19.66 -6.43
C GLU A 138 -9.67 -20.91 -5.56
N ASN A 139 -9.07 -21.98 -6.09
CA ASN A 139 -8.71 -23.16 -5.29
C ASN A 139 -7.64 -22.80 -4.23
N ASN A 140 -7.56 -23.55 -3.13
CA ASN A 140 -6.56 -23.30 -2.08
C ASN A 140 -5.11 -23.32 -2.63
N LEU A 141 -4.83 -24.21 -3.59
CA LEU A 141 -3.52 -24.29 -4.24
C LEU A 141 -3.24 -23.07 -5.13
N THR A 142 -4.24 -22.59 -5.88
CA THR A 142 -4.07 -21.40 -6.71
C THR A 142 -3.92 -20.14 -5.86
N ALA A 143 -4.61 -20.05 -4.72
CA ALA A 143 -4.40 -18.97 -3.75
C ALA A 143 -2.95 -18.94 -3.23
N LEU A 144 -2.37 -20.10 -2.91
CA LEU A 144 -0.96 -20.21 -2.51
C LEU A 144 0.00 -19.78 -3.63
N LEU A 145 -0.29 -20.15 -4.88
CA LEU A 145 0.48 -19.72 -6.05
C LEU A 145 0.34 -18.21 -6.28
N THR A 146 -0.86 -17.65 -6.15
CA THR A 146 -1.13 -16.21 -6.22
C THR A 146 -0.29 -15.46 -5.19
N GLY A 147 -0.29 -15.92 -3.94
CA GLY A 147 0.54 -15.32 -2.89
C GLY A 147 2.05 -15.43 -3.15
N SER A 148 2.53 -16.58 -3.63
CA SER A 148 3.94 -16.76 -3.95
C SER A 148 4.39 -15.87 -5.12
N LEU A 149 3.55 -15.70 -6.13
CA LEU A 149 3.79 -14.79 -7.26
C LEU A 149 3.79 -13.32 -6.84
N VAL A 150 2.86 -12.92 -5.97
CA VAL A 150 2.87 -11.57 -5.35
C VAL A 150 4.17 -11.34 -4.58
N ALA A 151 4.62 -12.34 -3.82
CA ALA A 151 5.90 -12.26 -3.10
C ALA A 151 7.08 -12.13 -4.07
N ILE A 152 7.13 -12.94 -5.12
CA ILE A 152 8.17 -12.90 -6.15
C ILE A 152 8.19 -11.53 -6.84
N GLY A 153 7.05 -11.01 -7.26
CA GLY A 153 6.95 -9.67 -7.88
C GLY A 153 7.47 -8.57 -6.95
N GLY A 154 7.08 -8.61 -5.67
CA GLY A 154 7.58 -7.69 -4.66
C GLY A 154 9.10 -7.78 -4.42
N LEU A 155 9.64 -9.00 -4.41
CA LEU A 155 11.08 -9.25 -4.31
C LEU A 155 11.85 -8.77 -5.54
N ILE A 156 11.31 -8.98 -6.75
CA ILE A 156 11.89 -8.47 -8.00
C ILE A 156 11.97 -6.95 -7.96
N GLN A 157 10.89 -6.28 -7.56
CA GLN A 157 10.90 -4.83 -7.42
C GLN A 157 11.91 -4.37 -6.35
N THR A 158 11.98 -5.06 -5.22
CA THR A 158 12.96 -4.77 -4.16
C THR A 158 14.39 -4.95 -4.67
N ALA A 159 14.69 -6.02 -5.41
CA ALA A 159 16.00 -6.25 -6.00
C ALA A 159 16.35 -5.18 -7.04
N ALA A 160 15.43 -4.86 -7.95
CA ALA A 160 15.61 -3.82 -8.97
C ALA A 160 15.89 -2.44 -8.37
N THR A 161 15.39 -2.18 -7.16
CA THR A 161 15.61 -0.91 -6.49
C THR A 161 16.87 -0.88 -5.63
N VAL A 162 17.14 -1.96 -4.90
CA VAL A 162 18.21 -2.05 -3.89
C VAL A 162 19.54 -2.46 -4.51
N VAL A 163 19.57 -3.36 -5.50
CA VAL A 163 20.84 -3.87 -6.09
C VAL A 163 21.63 -2.76 -6.80
N PRO A 164 21.05 -1.97 -7.72
CA PRO A 164 21.82 -0.90 -8.40
C PRO A 164 22.33 0.17 -7.44
N THR A 165 21.64 0.36 -6.33
CA THR A 165 21.98 1.38 -5.32
C THR A 165 23.02 0.84 -4.33
N ALA A 166 22.94 -0.43 -3.95
CA ALA A 166 23.95 -1.13 -3.16
C ALA A 166 25.32 -1.17 -3.84
N ILE A 167 25.33 -1.41 -5.17
CA ILE A 167 26.57 -1.41 -5.96
C ILE A 167 27.22 -0.03 -6.00
N ARG A 168 26.42 1.05 -6.15
CA ARG A 168 26.92 2.42 -6.27
C ARG A 168 27.36 3.05 -4.94
N ALA A 169 26.72 2.70 -3.81
CA ALA A 169 26.95 3.36 -2.53
C ALA A 169 26.79 2.41 -1.31
N PRO A 170 27.69 1.44 -1.10
CA PRO A 170 27.56 0.41 -0.06
C PRO A 170 27.60 0.96 1.37
N ARG A 171 28.23 2.12 1.60
CA ARG A 171 28.39 2.73 2.93
C ARG A 171 27.11 3.34 3.51
N VAL A 172 26.03 3.45 2.72
CA VAL A 172 24.77 4.12 3.11
C VAL A 172 23.77 3.16 3.80
N PHE A 173 24.07 1.86 3.87
CA PHE A 173 23.21 0.85 4.51
C PHE A 173 23.10 0.96 6.05
N ARG A 174 24.01 1.70 6.70
CA ARG A 174 24.07 1.80 8.17
C ARG A 174 23.35 3.06 8.64
N VAL A 175 22.02 3.06 8.56
CA VAL A 175 21.17 4.06 9.22
C VAL A 175 20.43 3.38 10.38
N PRO A 176 20.50 3.90 11.62
CA PRO A 176 19.81 3.30 12.76
C PRO A 176 18.31 3.14 12.54
N HIS A 177 17.76 2.06 13.09
CA HIS A 177 16.34 1.72 13.03
C HIS A 177 15.55 2.75 13.86
N GLN A 178 14.70 3.55 13.22
CA GLN A 178 13.79 4.46 13.94
C GLN A 178 12.50 3.76 14.43
N SER A 179 12.50 2.42 14.48
CA SER A 179 11.37 1.58 14.92
C SER A 179 10.89 1.91 16.32
N ASP A 180 11.83 2.27 17.19
CA ASP A 180 11.58 2.37 18.61
C ASP A 180 10.62 3.53 18.88
N HIS A 181 10.65 4.56 18.01
CA HIS A 181 9.72 5.67 18.10
C HIS A 181 8.32 5.35 17.55
N ASN A 182 8.23 4.54 16.48
CA ASN A 182 6.96 4.18 15.87
C ASN A 182 6.17 3.16 16.71
N PHE A 183 6.86 2.14 17.25
CA PHE A 183 6.24 1.18 18.17
C PHE A 183 5.80 1.85 19.46
N ARG A 184 6.58 2.79 19.99
CA ARG A 184 6.19 3.53 21.18
C ARG A 184 5.00 4.45 20.92
N LYS A 185 4.96 5.16 19.79
CA LYS A 185 3.76 5.91 19.36
C LYS A 185 2.54 5.03 19.18
N LEU A 186 2.69 3.84 18.59
CA LEU A 186 1.59 2.90 18.42
C LEU A 186 1.09 2.43 19.79
N ARG A 187 2.00 2.15 20.73
CA ARG A 187 1.67 1.72 22.09
C ARG A 187 1.07 2.83 22.95
N GLU A 188 1.57 4.05 22.83
CA GLU A 188 1.05 5.23 23.53
C GLU A 188 -0.35 5.62 23.02
N ASN A 189 -0.68 5.26 21.77
CA ASN A 189 -2.01 5.46 21.19
C ASN A 189 -2.96 4.25 21.36
N LEU A 190 -2.60 3.22 22.14
CA LEU A 190 -3.45 2.04 22.45
C LEU A 190 -4.67 2.36 23.34
N ASN A 191 -5.05 3.61 23.50
CA ASN A 191 -6.21 3.96 24.31
C ASN A 191 -7.48 3.97 23.45
N THR A 192 -8.46 3.13 23.81
CA THR A 192 -9.74 2.92 23.10
C THR A 192 -10.56 4.20 22.92
N LYS A 193 -10.21 5.28 23.64
CA LYS A 193 -10.85 6.59 23.58
C LYS A 193 -10.33 7.52 22.46
N ASN A 194 -9.22 7.17 21.78
CA ASN A 194 -8.64 8.03 20.75
C ASN A 194 -9.37 7.93 19.40
N ASP A 195 -9.47 9.07 18.70
CA ASP A 195 -10.14 9.21 17.40
C ASP A 195 -9.61 8.26 16.31
N PHE A 196 -8.39 7.78 16.46
CA PHE A 196 -7.74 6.83 15.55
C PHE A 196 -8.37 5.44 15.58
N PHE A 197 -8.73 4.92 16.76
CA PHE A 197 -9.43 3.64 16.87
C PHE A 197 -10.79 3.73 16.19
N ARG A 198 -11.48 4.86 16.35
CA ARG A 198 -12.74 5.16 15.66
C ARG A 198 -12.57 5.31 14.15
N HIS A 199 -11.45 5.85 13.68
CA HIS A 199 -11.16 5.95 12.25
C HIS A 199 -10.89 4.58 11.62
N GLY A 200 -10.08 3.74 12.28
CA GLY A 200 -9.85 2.36 11.85
C GLY A 200 -11.13 1.52 11.85
N ALA A 201 -11.98 1.67 12.88
CA ALA A 201 -13.29 1.01 12.93
C ALA A 201 -14.24 1.50 11.82
N ARG A 202 -14.25 2.82 11.53
CA ARG A 202 -15.02 3.39 10.40
C ARG A 202 -14.56 2.84 9.05
N LEU A 203 -13.25 2.72 8.84
CA LEU A 203 -12.67 2.12 7.63
C LEU A 203 -13.06 0.64 7.50
N ALA A 204 -12.91 -0.13 8.58
CA ALA A 204 -13.30 -1.53 8.61
C ALA A 204 -14.80 -1.72 8.28
N LEU A 205 -15.66 -0.89 8.86
CA LEU A 205 -17.10 -0.92 8.61
C LEU A 205 -17.43 -0.53 7.17
N ALA A 206 -16.80 0.53 6.63
CA ALA A 206 -17.01 0.96 5.25
C ALA A 206 -16.59 -0.13 4.25
N LEU A 207 -15.45 -0.78 4.48
CA LEU A 207 -14.99 -1.91 3.67
C LEU A 207 -15.91 -3.13 3.79
N ALA A 208 -16.40 -3.44 4.99
CA ALA A 208 -17.34 -4.52 5.21
C ALA A 208 -18.65 -4.28 4.44
N ILE A 209 -19.22 -3.08 4.53
CA ILE A 209 -20.44 -2.69 3.81
C ILE A 209 -20.21 -2.77 2.30
N ALA A 210 -19.09 -2.21 1.81
CA ALA A 210 -18.74 -2.26 0.39
C ALA A 210 -18.59 -3.71 -0.12
N MET A 211 -18.00 -4.58 0.70
CA MET A 211 -17.81 -5.99 0.36
C MET A 211 -19.11 -6.78 0.41
N SER A 212 -19.96 -6.53 1.40
CA SER A 212 -21.31 -7.11 1.45
C SER A 212 -22.13 -6.69 0.24
N ALA A 213 -22.13 -5.40 -0.11
CA ALA A 213 -22.82 -4.91 -1.30
C ALA A 213 -22.30 -5.61 -2.57
N PHE A 214 -20.98 -5.77 -2.71
CA PHE A 214 -20.38 -6.52 -3.82
C PHE A 214 -20.93 -7.96 -3.93
N LEU A 215 -20.96 -8.69 -2.80
CA LEU A 215 -21.47 -10.07 -2.79
C LEU A 215 -22.96 -10.15 -3.12
N TYR A 216 -23.77 -9.16 -2.71
CA TYR A 216 -25.20 -9.12 -3.02
C TYR A 216 -25.52 -8.72 -4.46
N LEU A 217 -24.74 -7.81 -5.07
CA LEU A 217 -24.98 -7.36 -6.44
C LEU A 217 -24.56 -8.39 -7.50
N GLY A 218 -23.69 -9.35 -7.16
CA GLY A 218 -23.31 -10.46 -8.06
C GLY A 218 -22.65 -10.02 -9.37
N TRP A 219 -22.20 -8.76 -9.46
CA TRP A 219 -21.66 -8.21 -10.70
C TRP A 219 -20.30 -8.81 -11.05
N PRO A 220 -20.07 -9.19 -12.33
CA PRO A 220 -18.75 -9.54 -12.81
C PRO A 220 -17.80 -8.37 -12.52
N HIS A 221 -16.73 -8.64 -11.76
CA HIS A 221 -15.68 -7.67 -11.41
C HIS A 221 -16.07 -6.51 -10.47
N GLY A 222 -17.10 -6.68 -9.64
CA GLY A 222 -17.51 -5.66 -8.65
C GLY A 222 -16.50 -5.36 -7.51
N TYR A 223 -15.31 -5.97 -7.50
CA TYR A 223 -14.23 -5.71 -6.53
C TYR A 223 -13.71 -4.27 -6.57
N TRP A 224 -14.04 -3.49 -7.61
CA TRP A 224 -13.69 -2.08 -7.74
C TRP A 224 -14.33 -1.15 -6.67
N ILE A 225 -15.46 -1.52 -6.07
CA ILE A 225 -16.18 -0.70 -5.09
C ILE A 225 -15.39 -0.69 -3.78
N PRO A 226 -15.07 -1.84 -3.16
CA PRO A 226 -14.22 -1.85 -1.97
C PRO A 226 -12.82 -1.29 -2.24
N MET A 227 -12.28 -1.42 -3.46
CA MET A 227 -11.00 -0.79 -3.83
C MET A 227 -11.09 0.75 -3.81
N THR A 228 -12.12 1.35 -4.42
CA THR A 228 -12.29 2.82 -4.41
C THR A 228 -12.58 3.36 -3.01
N VAL A 229 -13.37 2.63 -2.22
CA VAL A 229 -13.61 2.94 -0.80
C VAL A 229 -12.31 2.92 0.00
N ALA A 230 -11.41 1.96 -0.27
CA ALA A 230 -10.10 1.93 0.37
C ALA A 230 -9.28 3.19 0.02
N TRP A 231 -9.23 3.57 -1.26
CA TRP A 231 -8.48 4.74 -1.72
C TRP A 231 -9.02 6.06 -1.18
N ILE A 232 -10.34 6.26 -1.18
CA ILE A 232 -10.95 7.51 -0.70
C ILE A 232 -10.87 7.65 0.82
N SER A 233 -10.78 6.53 1.53
CA SER A 233 -10.66 6.50 2.98
C SER A 233 -9.21 6.61 3.46
N LEU A 234 -8.24 6.77 2.55
CA LEU A 234 -6.84 6.98 2.92
C LEU A 234 -6.73 8.24 3.79
N PRO A 235 -6.20 8.15 5.02
CA PRO A 235 -6.18 9.28 5.93
C PRO A 235 -5.31 10.42 5.39
N ASP A 236 -5.91 11.59 5.13
CA ASP A 236 -5.16 12.81 4.81
C ASP A 236 -4.50 13.37 6.09
N GLN A 237 -3.26 12.96 6.33
CA GLN A 237 -2.48 13.37 7.50
C GLN A 237 -1.89 14.79 7.36
N ASN A 238 -2.11 15.48 6.24
CA ASN A 238 -1.45 16.76 5.94
C ASN A 238 -2.20 18.00 6.47
N GLY A 239 -3.01 17.91 7.53
CA GLY A 239 -3.65 19.10 8.14
C GLY A 239 -4.49 19.95 7.17
N THR A 240 -4.85 19.42 6.00
CA THR A 240 -5.62 20.12 4.98
C THR A 240 -7.07 20.19 5.42
N ALA A 241 -7.58 19.14 6.07
CA ALA A 241 -8.92 19.13 6.64
C ALA A 241 -9.13 20.26 7.66
N THR A 242 -8.18 20.51 8.56
CA THR A 242 -8.24 21.63 9.49
C THR A 242 -8.19 22.99 8.78
N ARG A 243 -7.42 23.11 7.70
CA ARG A 243 -7.38 24.36 6.88
C ARG A 243 -8.65 24.57 6.05
N VAL A 244 -9.30 23.51 5.57
CA VAL A 244 -10.55 23.60 4.80
C VAL A 244 -11.72 23.87 5.74
N ILE A 245 -11.79 23.18 6.88
CA ILE A 245 -12.81 23.45 7.91
C ILE A 245 -12.62 24.86 8.49
N ALA A 246 -11.39 25.34 8.70
CA ALA A 246 -11.15 26.72 9.11
C ALA A 246 -11.58 27.76 8.06
N ARG A 247 -11.64 27.40 6.77
CA ARG A 247 -12.18 28.28 5.71
C ARG A 247 -13.70 28.30 5.66
N VAL A 248 -14.35 27.19 5.98
CA VAL A 248 -15.81 27.06 5.96
C VAL A 248 -16.44 27.52 7.29
N ALA A 249 -15.74 27.35 8.40
CA ALA A 249 -16.17 27.84 9.72
C ALA A 249 -15.74 29.29 9.99
N GLY A 250 -14.88 29.85 9.14
CA GLY A 250 -14.45 31.26 9.15
C GLY A 250 -15.13 32.14 8.10
N SER A 251 -16.23 31.65 7.48
CA SER A 251 -17.12 32.39 6.58
C SER A 251 -18.52 32.47 7.19
#